data_AF-A0AA97DEI8-F1
#
_entry.id   AF-A0AA97DEI8-F1
#
_cell.length_a   1.000
_cell.length_b   1.000
_cell.length_c   1.000
_cell.angle_alpha   90.00
_cell.angle_beta   90.00
_cell.angle_gamma   90.00
#
_symmetry.space_group_name_H-M   'P 1'
#
loop_
_entity.id
_entity.type
_entity.pdbx_description
1 polymer ?
#
loop_
_entity_poly.entity_id
_entity_poly.type
_entity_poly.pdbx_seq_one_letter_code
_entity_poly.pdbx_strand_id
1 'polypeptide(L)'
;MIEKNIKTKISFVNCTFEDDVLAYIPDENSGYTYIANFEEDVIFKNCTFEQKALFKYSKFSQHSEFSESKFNGDSSFKYGKFERKALFDSSIFYEIATFKYAYFNNHANFSEAVFKDTAIFKYAKFSEGVSFKNSKFEDNLDLKFAMIDGDFNINGMRVAFNIENKYTQINGQSFSKFLVHKN
;
A
#
# COMPACT_ATOMS: atom_id res chain seq x y z
N MET A 1 -15.26 16.04 2.18
CA MET A 1 -15.37 14.57 2.40
C MET A 1 -16.10 14.36 3.70
N ILE A 2 -16.93 13.33 3.79
CA ILE A 2 -17.64 12.93 5.01
C ILE A 2 -16.93 11.69 5.56
N GLU A 3 -16.42 11.77 6.77
CA GLU A 3 -15.71 10.68 7.41
C GLU A 3 -16.69 9.74 8.12
N LYS A 4 -16.51 8.44 7.92
CA LYS A 4 -17.25 7.38 8.60
C LYS A 4 -16.30 6.62 9.52
N ASN A 5 -16.48 6.80 10.82
CA ASN A 5 -15.69 6.12 11.83
C ASN A 5 -16.23 4.71 12.07
N ILE A 6 -15.41 3.71 11.78
CA ILE A 6 -15.67 2.31 12.05
C ILE A 6 -14.89 1.96 13.32
N LYS A 7 -15.64 1.79 14.40
CA LYS A 7 -15.11 1.60 15.76
C LYS A 7 -14.99 0.15 16.19
N THR A 8 -15.20 -0.76 15.25
CA THR A 8 -15.16 -2.19 15.45
C THR A 8 -14.04 -2.77 14.63
N LYS A 9 -13.35 -3.77 15.18
CA LYS A 9 -12.41 -4.59 14.43
C LYS A 9 -13.09 -5.16 13.18
N ILE A 10 -12.42 -5.06 12.04
CA ILE A 10 -12.79 -5.77 10.81
C ILE A 10 -11.83 -6.93 10.65
N SER A 11 -12.36 -8.13 10.43
CA SER A 11 -11.53 -9.32 10.27
C SER A 11 -12.14 -10.30 9.30
N PHE A 12 -11.45 -10.50 8.19
CA PHE A 12 -11.73 -11.50 7.17
C PHE A 12 -10.47 -12.33 6.95
N VAL A 13 -10.63 -13.65 7.00
CA VAL A 13 -9.54 -14.60 6.82
C VAL A 13 -10.03 -15.69 5.88
N ASN A 14 -9.29 -15.96 4.80
CA ASN A 14 -9.66 -16.94 3.77
C ASN A 14 -11.00 -16.61 3.10
N CYS A 15 -11.28 -15.33 2.86
CA CYS A 15 -12.53 -14.88 2.23
C CYS A 15 -12.31 -14.47 0.78
N THR A 16 -13.30 -14.70 -0.07
CA THR A 16 -13.39 -14.12 -1.41
C THR A 16 -14.46 -13.03 -1.41
N PHE A 17 -14.09 -11.85 -1.91
CA PHE A 17 -14.99 -10.74 -2.19
C PHE A 17 -15.26 -10.73 -3.70
N GLU A 18 -16.47 -11.10 -4.10
CA GLU A 18 -16.87 -11.20 -5.51
C GLU A 18 -17.18 -9.83 -6.13
N ASP A 19 -17.59 -8.86 -5.31
CA ASP A 19 -17.89 -7.48 -5.69
C ASP A 19 -16.83 -6.49 -5.17
N ASP A 20 -16.94 -5.23 -5.59
CA ASP A 20 -16.08 -4.14 -5.16
C ASP A 20 -16.04 -3.99 -3.62
N VAL A 21 -14.84 -3.88 -3.05
CA VAL A 21 -14.63 -3.52 -1.65
C VAL A 21 -14.25 -2.04 -1.57
N LEU A 22 -15.21 -1.22 -1.15
CA LEU A 22 -15.12 0.23 -1.18
C LEU A 22 -15.10 0.82 0.24
N ALA A 23 -14.00 1.48 0.58
CA ALA A 23 -13.87 2.38 1.73
C ALA A 23 -13.81 3.86 1.30
N TYR A 24 -14.17 4.11 0.04
CA TYR A 24 -14.25 5.40 -0.63
C TYR A 24 -15.44 5.38 -1.59
N ILE A 25 -16.43 6.24 -1.36
CA ILE A 25 -17.65 6.31 -2.20
C ILE A 25 -17.92 7.78 -2.55
N PRO A 26 -17.68 8.21 -3.80
CA PRO A 26 -18.19 9.48 -4.29
C PRO A 26 -19.70 9.34 -4.55
N ASP A 27 -20.49 10.26 -4.00
CA ASP A 27 -21.93 10.33 -4.21
C ASP A 27 -22.24 11.58 -5.04
N GLU A 28 -22.58 11.36 -6.31
CA GLU A 28 -22.87 12.43 -7.26
C GLU A 28 -24.12 13.23 -6.89
N ASN A 29 -25.10 12.60 -6.24
CA ASN A 29 -26.37 13.25 -5.89
C ASN A 29 -26.18 14.28 -4.77
N SER A 30 -25.40 13.93 -3.75
CA SER A 30 -25.11 14.83 -2.64
C SER A 30 -23.87 15.71 -2.88
N GLY A 31 -23.04 15.38 -3.86
CA GLY A 31 -21.74 16.00 -4.10
C GLY A 31 -20.70 15.66 -3.01
N TYR A 32 -21.05 14.79 -2.06
CA TYR A 32 -20.13 14.35 -1.02
C TYR A 32 -19.30 13.16 -1.47
N THR A 33 -18.22 12.94 -0.74
CA THR A 33 -17.43 11.72 -0.84
C THR A 33 -17.30 11.15 0.56
N TYR A 34 -17.75 9.92 0.73
CA TYR A 34 -17.68 9.18 1.98
C TYR A 34 -16.37 8.41 2.05
N ILE A 35 -15.67 8.49 3.17
CA ILE A 35 -14.40 7.79 3.40
C ILE A 35 -14.44 7.07 4.74
N ALA A 36 -13.74 5.95 4.85
CA ALA A 36 -13.70 5.15 6.08
C ALA A 36 -12.48 5.47 6.95
N ASN A 37 -12.72 5.72 8.23
CA ASN A 37 -11.71 5.76 9.28
C ASN A 37 -11.90 4.53 10.17
N PHE A 38 -10.93 3.63 10.16
CA PHE A 38 -10.92 2.45 11.01
C PHE A 38 -10.18 2.80 12.32
N GLU A 39 -10.91 2.80 13.42
CA GLU A 39 -10.37 3.10 14.76
C GLU A 39 -9.74 1.85 15.42
N GLU A 40 -10.09 0.66 14.93
CA GLU A 40 -9.61 -0.65 15.39
C GLU A 40 -8.88 -1.40 14.27
N ASP A 41 -8.38 -2.60 14.56
CA ASP A 41 -7.68 -3.46 13.61
C ASP A 41 -8.51 -3.74 12.34
N VAL A 42 -7.83 -3.75 11.19
CA VAL A 42 -8.40 -4.16 9.90
C VAL A 42 -7.59 -5.32 9.32
N ILE A 43 -8.21 -6.49 9.23
CA ILE A 43 -7.56 -7.72 8.79
C ILE A 43 -8.30 -8.27 7.56
N PHE A 44 -7.57 -8.40 6.46
CA PHE A 44 -7.91 -9.11 5.24
C PHE A 44 -6.76 -10.09 4.93
N LYS A 45 -6.71 -11.20 5.66
CA LYS A 45 -5.60 -12.16 5.56
C LYS A 45 -5.98 -13.31 4.63
N ASN A 46 -5.11 -13.60 3.66
CA ASN A 46 -5.35 -14.65 2.66
C ASN A 46 -6.73 -14.50 1.99
N CYS A 47 -7.11 -13.27 1.67
CA CYS A 47 -8.37 -12.96 1.00
C CYS A 47 -8.16 -12.80 -0.51
N THR A 48 -9.21 -13.01 -1.29
CA THR A 48 -9.21 -12.70 -2.73
C THR A 48 -10.22 -11.59 -2.98
N PHE A 49 -9.78 -10.50 -3.63
CA PHE A 49 -10.64 -9.43 -4.12
C PHE A 49 -10.77 -9.61 -5.63
N GLU A 50 -11.91 -10.12 -6.09
CA GLU A 50 -12.14 -10.40 -7.51
C GLU A 50 -12.26 -9.11 -8.33
N GLN A 51 -12.80 -8.07 -7.72
CA GLN A 51 -12.99 -6.75 -8.32
C GLN A 51 -12.16 -5.68 -7.60
N LYS A 52 -12.61 -4.42 -7.59
CA LYS A 52 -11.81 -3.32 -7.08
C LYS A 52 -11.71 -3.37 -5.56
N ALA A 53 -10.53 -3.05 -5.04
CA ALA A 53 -10.28 -2.87 -3.61
C ALA A 53 -9.81 -1.43 -3.34
N LEU A 54 -10.75 -0.54 -3.01
CA LEU A 54 -10.51 0.91 -2.95
C LEU A 54 -10.58 1.42 -1.51
N PHE A 55 -9.40 1.66 -0.93
CA PHE A 55 -9.18 2.24 0.41
C PHE A 55 -8.62 3.68 0.33
N LYS A 56 -9.12 4.45 -0.64
CA LYS A 56 -8.67 5.84 -0.86
C LYS A 56 -9.05 6.71 0.34
N TYR A 57 -8.11 7.55 0.77
CA TYR A 57 -8.29 8.47 1.90
C TYR A 57 -8.58 7.80 3.25
N SER A 58 -8.53 6.46 3.33
CA SER A 58 -8.85 5.75 4.55
C SER A 58 -7.78 5.95 5.62
N LYS A 59 -8.21 6.04 6.88
CA LYS A 59 -7.31 6.02 8.03
C LYS A 59 -7.38 4.67 8.73
N PHE A 60 -6.24 4.05 8.96
CA PHE A 60 -6.07 2.83 9.74
C PHE A 60 -5.33 3.20 11.03
N SER A 61 -6.10 3.34 12.13
CA SER A 61 -5.57 3.86 13.39
C SER A 61 -4.80 2.80 14.19
N GLN A 62 -5.11 1.52 13.96
CA GLN A 62 -4.42 0.39 14.57
C GLN A 62 -3.77 -0.48 13.50
N HIS A 63 -3.56 -1.76 13.79
CA HIS A 63 -2.93 -2.70 12.89
C HIS A 63 -3.77 -2.87 11.62
N SER A 64 -3.09 -2.92 10.47
CA SER A 64 -3.71 -3.25 9.19
C SER A 64 -2.95 -4.39 8.52
N GLU A 65 -3.67 -5.44 8.15
CA GLU A 65 -3.11 -6.66 7.58
C GLU A 65 -3.87 -7.01 6.30
N PHE A 66 -3.13 -7.07 5.20
CA PHE A 66 -3.56 -7.49 3.86
C PHE A 66 -2.69 -8.65 3.35
N SER A 67 -1.93 -9.29 4.24
CA SER A 67 -0.95 -10.31 3.89
C SER A 67 -1.59 -11.53 3.24
N GLU A 68 -0.83 -12.18 2.36
CA GLU A 68 -1.24 -13.37 1.60
C GLU A 68 -2.46 -13.16 0.68
N SER A 69 -2.95 -11.92 0.54
CA SER A 69 -4.15 -11.63 -0.25
C SER A 69 -3.87 -11.43 -1.74
N LYS A 70 -4.88 -11.70 -2.56
CA LYS A 70 -4.87 -11.48 -4.01
C LYS A 70 -5.81 -10.35 -4.37
N PHE A 71 -5.31 -9.36 -5.10
CA PHE A 71 -6.08 -8.26 -5.66
C PHE A 71 -6.15 -8.47 -7.17
N ASN A 72 -7.26 -9.05 -7.64
CA ASN A 72 -7.45 -9.39 -9.06
C ASN A 72 -7.89 -8.17 -9.88
N GLY A 73 -8.54 -7.18 -9.26
CA GLY A 73 -8.85 -5.89 -9.86
C GLY A 73 -7.98 -4.74 -9.35
N ASP A 74 -8.27 -3.52 -9.83
CA ASP A 74 -7.59 -2.30 -9.39
C ASP A 74 -7.60 -2.16 -7.86
N SER A 75 -6.42 -1.93 -7.28
CA SER A 75 -6.26 -1.73 -5.85
C SER A 75 -5.68 -0.34 -5.54
N SER A 76 -6.28 0.36 -4.58
CA SER A 76 -5.89 1.74 -4.31
C SER A 76 -5.97 2.10 -2.84
N PHE A 77 -4.81 2.38 -2.26
CA PHE A 77 -4.59 2.95 -0.94
C PHE A 77 -4.13 4.43 -1.02
N LYS A 78 -4.46 5.10 -2.13
CA LYS A 78 -4.12 6.50 -2.38
C LYS A 78 -4.58 7.40 -1.22
N TYR A 79 -3.69 8.25 -0.70
CA TYR A 79 -3.93 9.08 0.49
C TYR A 79 -4.25 8.30 1.78
N GLY A 80 -4.03 6.97 1.81
CA GLY A 80 -4.22 6.16 3.00
C GLY A 80 -3.26 6.57 4.11
N LYS A 81 -3.73 6.54 5.36
CA LYS A 81 -2.92 6.82 6.54
C LYS A 81 -2.87 5.58 7.43
N PHE A 82 -1.68 5.04 7.64
CA PHE A 82 -1.43 3.87 8.45
C PHE A 82 -0.65 4.29 9.70
N GLU A 83 -1.34 4.39 10.83
CA GLU A 83 -0.75 4.92 12.08
C GLU A 83 0.12 3.88 12.80
N ARG A 84 -0.13 2.59 12.55
CA ARG A 84 0.62 1.43 13.05
C ARG A 84 1.15 0.59 11.88
N LYS A 85 1.74 -0.56 12.21
CA LYS A 85 2.28 -1.51 11.21
C LYS A 85 1.23 -1.87 10.17
N ALA A 86 1.61 -1.75 8.90
CA ALA A 86 0.81 -2.13 7.75
C ALA A 86 1.48 -3.29 7.02
N LEU A 87 0.79 -4.42 6.95
CA LEU A 87 1.30 -5.66 6.38
C LEU A 87 0.62 -5.96 5.04
N PHE A 88 1.43 -6.15 4.02
CA PHE A 88 1.05 -6.54 2.65
C PHE A 88 1.95 -7.69 2.17
N ASP A 89 2.64 -8.37 3.08
CA ASP A 89 3.60 -9.41 2.72
C ASP A 89 2.91 -10.60 2.04
N SER A 90 3.62 -11.22 1.10
CA SER A 90 3.12 -12.34 0.27
C SER A 90 1.82 -12.06 -0.50
N SER A 91 1.42 -10.79 -0.64
CA SER A 91 0.25 -10.41 -1.44
C SER A 91 0.56 -10.40 -2.94
N ILE A 92 -0.47 -10.56 -3.77
CA ILE A 92 -0.36 -10.50 -5.23
C ILE A 92 -1.32 -9.45 -5.76
N PHE A 93 -0.80 -8.48 -6.50
CA PHE A 93 -1.58 -7.46 -7.20
C PHE A 93 -1.52 -7.74 -8.69
N TYR A 94 -2.66 -8.11 -9.30
CA TYR A 94 -2.72 -8.45 -10.72
C TYR A 94 -2.80 -7.23 -11.63
N GLU A 95 -3.53 -6.21 -11.19
CA GLU A 95 -3.68 -4.93 -11.88
C GLU A 95 -2.89 -3.83 -11.18
N ILE A 96 -3.04 -2.59 -11.63
CA ILE A 96 -2.37 -1.41 -11.06
C ILE A 96 -2.65 -1.32 -9.54
N ALA A 97 -1.57 -1.24 -8.76
CA ALA A 97 -1.62 -1.06 -7.31
C ALA A 97 -1.07 0.32 -6.93
N THR A 98 -1.92 1.19 -6.36
CA THR A 98 -1.51 2.55 -6.01
C THR A 98 -1.53 2.84 -4.51
N PHE A 99 -0.37 3.27 -4.01
CA PHE A 99 -0.11 3.81 -2.67
C PHE A 99 0.29 5.29 -2.77
N LYS A 100 -0.14 5.99 -3.83
CA LYS A 100 0.26 7.37 -4.09
C LYS A 100 -0.21 8.28 -2.96
N TYR A 101 0.68 9.11 -2.42
CA TYR A 101 0.46 9.94 -1.22
C TYR A 101 0.08 9.17 0.06
N ALA A 102 0.27 7.85 0.11
CA ALA A 102 0.05 7.10 1.35
C ALA A 102 1.10 7.51 2.40
N TYR A 103 0.66 7.53 3.66
CA TYR A 103 1.51 7.82 4.81
C TYR A 103 1.55 6.60 5.73
N PHE A 104 2.73 6.02 5.88
CA PHE A 104 3.01 4.91 6.80
C PHE A 104 3.81 5.47 7.98
N ASN A 105 3.12 5.67 9.10
CA ASN A 105 3.72 6.25 10.29
C ASN A 105 4.65 5.26 11.01
N ASN A 106 4.39 3.96 10.86
CA ASN A 106 5.22 2.88 11.38
C ASN A 106 5.74 2.02 10.21
N HIS A 107 6.48 0.95 10.54
CA HIS A 107 7.07 0.09 9.52
C HIS A 107 6.00 -0.54 8.61
N ALA A 108 6.20 -0.44 7.29
CA ALA A 108 5.37 -1.08 6.28
C ALA A 108 6.08 -2.31 5.69
N ASN A 109 5.36 -3.42 5.56
CA ASN A 109 5.93 -4.67 5.07
C ASN A 109 5.28 -5.10 3.75
N PHE A 110 6.05 -5.08 2.66
CA PHE A 110 5.70 -5.61 1.35
C PHE A 110 6.63 -6.77 0.95
N SER A 111 7.22 -7.45 1.94
CA SER A 111 8.13 -8.56 1.67
C SER A 111 7.40 -9.67 0.90
N GLU A 112 8.05 -10.25 -0.10
CA GLU A 112 7.51 -11.35 -0.92
C GLU A 112 6.23 -10.99 -1.72
N ALA A 113 5.81 -9.71 -1.69
CA ALA A 113 4.70 -9.25 -2.51
C ALA A 113 5.04 -9.31 -4.01
N VAL A 114 4.04 -9.61 -4.83
CA VAL A 114 4.17 -9.66 -6.29
C VAL A 114 3.23 -8.64 -6.91
N PHE A 115 3.79 -7.70 -7.66
CA PHE A 115 3.05 -6.71 -8.45
C PHE A 115 3.18 -7.12 -9.92
N LYS A 116 2.07 -7.57 -10.51
CA LYS A 116 2.02 -8.04 -11.91
C LYS A 116 1.97 -6.88 -12.91
N ASP A 117 1.33 -5.79 -12.52
CA ASP A 117 1.32 -4.51 -13.23
C ASP A 117 2.02 -3.43 -12.37
N THR A 118 1.93 -2.18 -12.79
CA THR A 118 2.63 -1.02 -12.26
C THR A 118 2.27 -0.79 -10.79
N ALA A 119 3.31 -0.75 -9.95
CA ALA A 119 3.19 -0.41 -8.53
C ALA A 119 3.56 1.06 -8.31
N ILE A 120 2.63 1.85 -7.78
CA ILE A 120 2.78 3.30 -7.67
C ILE A 120 2.88 3.72 -6.19
N PHE A 121 4.09 4.01 -5.73
CA PHE A 121 4.42 4.58 -4.43
C PHE A 121 4.81 6.06 -4.53
N LYS A 122 4.45 6.73 -5.63
CA LYS A 122 4.74 8.15 -5.86
C LYS A 122 4.23 9.03 -4.70
N TYR A 123 5.09 9.89 -4.14
CA TYR A 123 4.83 10.70 -2.94
C TYR A 123 4.48 9.92 -1.66
N ALA A 124 4.64 8.59 -1.63
CA ALA A 124 4.45 7.83 -0.40
C ALA A 124 5.52 8.21 0.63
N LYS A 125 5.14 8.19 1.90
CA LYS A 125 6.03 8.50 3.03
C LYS A 125 6.05 7.32 3.98
N PHE A 126 7.25 6.85 4.31
CA PHE A 126 7.49 5.76 5.25
C PHE A 126 8.36 6.29 6.38
N SER A 127 7.78 6.54 7.55
CA SER A 127 8.46 7.22 8.66
C SER A 127 9.36 6.31 9.50
N GLU A 128 9.08 5.00 9.52
CA GLU A 128 9.89 4.00 10.22
C GLU A 128 10.35 2.86 9.28
N GLY A 129 10.47 3.19 8.00
CA GLY A 129 11.01 2.30 6.99
C GLY A 129 9.98 1.42 6.30
N VAL A 130 10.47 0.73 5.27
CA VAL A 130 9.68 -0.19 4.45
C VAL A 130 10.54 -1.37 4.00
N SER A 131 9.95 -2.57 4.03
CA SER A 131 10.56 -3.77 3.47
C SER A 131 9.90 -4.15 2.14
N PHE A 132 10.72 -4.24 1.10
CA PHE A 132 10.43 -4.88 -0.19
C PHE A 132 11.29 -6.15 -0.37
N LYS A 133 11.70 -6.77 0.74
CA LYS A 133 12.54 -7.97 0.72
C LYS A 133 11.88 -9.06 -0.13
N ASN A 134 12.60 -9.62 -1.09
CA ASN A 134 12.13 -10.66 -2.00
C ASN A 134 10.85 -10.31 -2.80
N SER A 135 10.43 -9.04 -2.84
CA SER A 135 9.28 -8.65 -3.64
C SER A 135 9.63 -8.68 -5.14
N LYS A 136 8.60 -8.87 -5.97
CA LYS A 136 8.73 -8.91 -7.44
C LYS A 136 7.81 -7.87 -8.04
N PHE A 137 8.38 -6.94 -8.78
CA PHE A 137 7.66 -6.01 -9.63
C PHE A 137 7.84 -6.48 -11.07
N GLU A 138 6.80 -7.09 -11.63
CA GLU A 138 6.81 -7.63 -12.99
C GLU A 138 6.53 -6.56 -14.05
N ASP A 139 6.15 -5.34 -13.65
CA ASP A 139 6.13 -4.13 -14.48
C ASP A 139 6.98 -3.01 -13.82
N ASN A 140 6.55 -1.76 -13.93
CA ASN A 140 7.21 -0.57 -13.44
C ASN A 140 6.97 -0.35 -11.94
N LEU A 141 8.00 0.14 -11.26
CA LEU A 141 7.93 0.64 -9.89
C LEU A 141 8.08 2.16 -9.88
N ASP A 142 7.02 2.90 -9.54
CA ASP A 142 7.06 4.36 -9.38
C ASP A 142 7.26 4.78 -7.93
N LEU A 143 8.49 5.20 -7.60
CA LEU A 143 8.90 5.74 -6.32
C LEU A 143 9.12 7.26 -6.34
N LYS A 144 8.72 7.97 -7.42
CA LYS A 144 9.01 9.41 -7.55
C LYS A 144 8.53 10.18 -6.33
N PHE A 145 9.40 11.03 -5.79
CA PHE A 145 9.13 11.82 -4.57
C PHE A 145 8.78 11.00 -3.32
N ALA A 146 8.95 9.68 -3.32
CA ALA A 146 8.77 8.91 -2.11
C ALA A 146 9.86 9.25 -1.08
N MET A 147 9.49 9.29 0.19
CA MET A 147 10.39 9.55 1.32
C MET A 147 10.40 8.32 2.21
N ILE A 148 11.57 7.73 2.37
CA ILE A 148 11.80 6.58 3.24
C ILE A 148 12.76 7.03 4.35
N ASP A 149 12.23 7.19 5.55
CA ASP A 149 13.00 7.38 6.77
C ASP A 149 13.07 6.03 7.50
N GLY A 150 14.22 5.69 8.06
CA GLY A 150 14.45 4.38 8.67
C GLY A 150 14.94 3.31 7.69
N ASP A 151 14.62 2.05 7.98
CA ASP A 151 15.14 0.91 7.20
C ASP A 151 14.50 0.83 5.80
N PHE A 152 15.32 0.59 4.78
CA PHE A 152 14.88 0.37 3.40
C PHE A 152 15.38 -0.99 2.90
N ASN A 153 14.61 -2.03 3.23
CA ASN A 153 15.01 -3.40 2.97
C ASN A 153 14.57 -3.87 1.58
N ILE A 154 15.45 -3.74 0.60
CA ILE A 154 15.27 -4.20 -0.78
C ILE A 154 16.03 -5.50 -1.10
N ASN A 155 16.41 -6.28 -0.08
CA ASN A 155 17.22 -7.48 -0.31
C ASN A 155 16.42 -8.52 -1.11
N GLY A 156 16.95 -8.96 -2.26
CA GLY A 156 16.26 -9.88 -3.16
C GLY A 156 15.09 -9.26 -3.94
N MET A 157 14.85 -7.95 -3.81
CA MET A 157 13.85 -7.23 -4.61
C MET A 157 14.22 -7.31 -6.10
N ARG A 158 13.22 -7.57 -6.95
CA ARG A 158 13.39 -7.58 -8.41
C ARG A 158 12.38 -6.66 -9.07
N VAL A 159 12.85 -5.90 -10.07
CA VAL A 159 12.00 -5.06 -10.93
C VAL A 159 12.30 -5.44 -12.38
N ALA A 160 11.28 -5.84 -13.13
CA ALA A 160 11.45 -6.37 -14.48
C ALA A 160 11.68 -5.27 -15.52
N PHE A 161 11.03 -4.12 -15.37
CA PHE A 161 11.09 -3.02 -16.34
C PHE A 161 11.88 -1.82 -15.80
N ASN A 162 11.22 -0.84 -15.17
CA ASN A 162 11.86 0.38 -14.74
C ASN A 162 11.54 0.75 -13.29
N ILE A 163 12.50 1.43 -12.63
CA ILE A 163 12.32 2.07 -11.33
C ILE A 163 12.34 3.59 -11.52
N GLU A 164 11.17 4.20 -11.51
CA GLU A 164 10.99 5.65 -11.55
C GLU A 164 11.29 6.24 -10.16
N ASN A 165 12.54 6.65 -9.90
CA ASN A 165 13.00 7.11 -8.58
C ASN A 165 13.34 8.61 -8.51
N LYS A 166 12.82 9.42 -9.43
CA LYS A 166 13.10 10.86 -9.46
C LYS A 166 12.67 11.52 -8.14
N TYR A 167 13.63 12.17 -7.47
CA TYR A 167 13.46 12.81 -6.16
C TYR A 167 13.06 11.87 -5.01
N THR A 168 13.24 10.56 -5.16
CA THR A 168 13.11 9.62 -4.04
C THR A 168 14.23 9.88 -3.03
N GLN A 169 13.87 9.95 -1.76
CA GLN A 169 14.81 10.13 -0.66
C GLN A 169 14.78 8.93 0.29
N ILE A 170 15.95 8.42 0.65
CA ILE A 170 16.14 7.38 1.66
C ILE A 170 17.08 7.96 2.72
N ASN A 171 16.57 8.20 3.93
CA ASN A 171 17.33 8.81 5.03
C ASN A 171 18.07 10.09 4.59
N GLY A 172 17.38 10.97 3.86
CA GLY A 172 17.93 12.21 3.31
C GLY A 172 18.87 12.07 2.10
N GLN A 173 19.14 10.85 1.62
CA GLN A 173 19.98 10.60 0.45
C GLN A 173 19.14 10.28 -0.79
N SER A 174 19.65 10.58 -1.99
CA SER A 174 19.01 10.13 -3.23
C SER A 174 19.06 8.60 -3.36
N PHE A 175 18.10 8.02 -4.08
CA PHE A 175 18.02 6.59 -4.34
C PHE A 175 19.34 5.99 -4.88
N SER A 176 19.93 6.61 -5.91
CA SER A 176 21.21 6.14 -6.48
C SER A 176 22.35 6.18 -5.47
N LYS A 177 22.41 7.20 -4.60
CA LYS A 177 23.45 7.30 -3.58
C LYS A 177 23.28 6.22 -2.51
N PHE A 178 22.05 5.93 -2.09
CA PHE A 178 21.77 4.85 -1.15
C PHE A 178 22.27 3.49 -1.65
N LEU A 179 22.02 3.15 -2.93
CA LEU A 179 22.43 1.87 -3.50
C LEU A 179 23.95 1.65 -3.53
N VAL A 180 24.73 2.71 -3.75
CA VAL A 180 26.20 2.61 -3.77
C VAL A 180 26.77 2.21 -2.40
N HIS A 181 26.13 2.62 -1.30
CA HIS A 181 26.60 2.30 0.06
C HIS A 181 26.11 0.94 0.57
N LYS A 182 25.29 0.22 -0.19
CA LYS A 182 24.72 -1.08 0.20
C LYS A 182 25.49 -2.28 -0.38
N ASN A 183 26.35 -2.03 -1.37
CA ASN A 183 27.26 -3.00 -1.99
C ASN A 183 28.65 -2.91 -1.35
#